data_AF-A0A970C7C4-F1
#
_entry.id   AF-A0A970C7C4-F1
#
_cell.length_a   1.000
_cell.length_b   1.000
_cell.length_c   1.000
_cell.angle_alpha   90.00
_cell.angle_beta   90.00
_cell.angle_gamma   90.00
#
_symmetry.space_group_name_H-M   'P 1'
#
loop_
_entity.id
_entity.type
_entity.pdbx_description
1 polymer ?
#
loop_
_entity_poly.entity_id
_entity_poly.type
_entity_poly.pdbx_seq_one_letter_code
_entity_poly.pdbx_strand_id
1 'polypeptide(L)'
;MSDWPKTFKEAFCERYHCPSDQYLRRAFRKCLYRRAVLLAPIIMAVSPAFFQVDMDVIERIGSARSWRELHAELKAFSINSRLRTRPLRSEFRLRVSGNRICKLAELLFGPQKSSSGGG
;
A
#
# COMPACT_ATOMS: atom_id res chain seq x y z
N MET A 1 4.01 -19.97 -7.16
CA MET A 1 3.97 -20.45 -5.77
C MET A 1 3.54 -19.28 -4.91
N SER A 2 2.35 -19.39 -4.34
CA SER A 2 1.81 -18.41 -3.40
C SER A 2 2.28 -18.79 -2.01
N ASP A 3 2.90 -17.86 -1.29
CA ASP A 3 3.43 -18.10 0.06
C ASP A 3 2.37 -17.86 1.15
N TRP A 4 1.29 -17.15 0.83
CA TRP A 4 0.21 -16.84 1.76
C TRP A 4 -1.03 -17.70 1.50
N PRO A 5 -1.74 -18.11 2.58
CA PRO A 5 -2.95 -18.94 2.47
C PRO A 5 -4.14 -18.18 1.86
N LYS A 6 -4.07 -16.85 1.79
CA LYS A 6 -5.11 -15.94 1.30
C LYS A 6 -4.48 -14.67 0.75
N THR A 7 -5.23 -13.92 -0.04
CA THR A 7 -4.78 -12.63 -0.57
C THR A 7 -4.62 -11.59 0.54
N PHE A 8 -3.81 -10.56 0.29
CA PHE A 8 -3.68 -9.44 1.22
C PHE A 8 -5.04 -8.81 1.56
N LYS A 9 -5.92 -8.65 0.56
CA LYS A 9 -7.26 -8.11 0.76
C LYS A 9 -8.09 -8.97 1.70
N GLU A 10 -8.12 -10.28 1.49
CA GLU A 10 -8.86 -11.23 2.34
C GLU A 10 -8.34 -11.20 3.78
N ALA A 11 -7.01 -11.30 3.97
CA ALA A 11 -6.41 -11.22 5.30
C ALA A 11 -6.73 -9.90 6.00
N PHE A 12 -6.70 -8.78 5.27
CA PHE A 12 -7.04 -7.47 5.80
C PHE A 12 -8.52 -7.41 6.23
N CYS A 13 -9.43 -7.88 5.37
CA CYS A 13 -10.86 -7.86 5.64
C CYS A 13 -11.22 -8.71 6.85
N GLU A 14 -10.58 -9.87 7.00
CA GLU A 14 -10.74 -10.76 8.14
C GLU A 14 -10.23 -10.13 9.43
N ARG A 15 -9.02 -9.53 9.42
CA ARG A 15 -8.46 -8.91 10.63
C ARG A 15 -9.18 -7.64 11.06
N TYR A 16 -9.71 -6.87 10.12
CA TYR A 16 -10.37 -5.58 10.40
C TYR A 16 -11.89 -5.64 10.33
N HIS A 17 -12.48 -6.84 10.21
CA HIS A 17 -13.91 -7.08 10.05
C HIS A 17 -14.55 -6.09 9.07
N CYS A 18 -13.92 -5.91 7.90
CA CYS A 18 -14.42 -4.98 6.89
C CYS A 18 -14.84 -5.72 5.62
N PRO A 19 -15.95 -5.29 4.99
CA PRO A 19 -16.34 -5.85 3.71
C PRO A 19 -15.35 -5.45 2.60
N SER A 20 -15.28 -6.31 1.59
CA SER A 20 -14.34 -6.24 0.47
C SER A 20 -14.46 -4.96 -0.37
N ASP A 21 -15.62 -4.30 -0.35
CA ASP A 21 -15.87 -3.02 -1.01
C ASP A 21 -15.22 -1.85 -0.26
N GLN A 22 -15.15 -1.93 1.07
CA GLN A 22 -14.55 -0.92 1.94
C GLN A 22 -13.05 -1.08 2.12
N TYR A 23 -12.49 -2.23 1.71
CA TYR A 23 -11.07 -2.53 1.78
C TYR A 23 -10.22 -1.37 1.27
N LEU A 24 -10.46 -0.90 0.03
CA LEU A 24 -9.65 0.13 -0.62
C LEU A 24 -9.61 1.42 0.21
N ARG A 25 -10.77 1.91 0.63
CA ARG A 25 -10.87 3.14 1.46
C ARG A 25 -10.20 2.98 2.82
N ARG A 26 -10.36 1.83 3.48
CA ARG A 26 -9.79 1.57 4.82
C ARG A 26 -8.28 1.34 4.78
N ALA A 27 -7.81 0.53 3.83
CA ALA A 27 -6.40 0.29 3.59
C ALA A 27 -5.70 1.59 3.22
N PHE A 28 -6.28 2.39 2.31
CA PHE A 28 -5.78 3.72 1.96
C PHE A 28 -5.60 4.60 3.20
N ARG A 29 -6.63 4.76 4.04
CA ARG A 29 -6.53 5.57 5.27
C ARG A 29 -5.46 5.08 6.26
N LYS A 30 -5.23 3.77 6.38
CA LYS A 30 -4.18 3.21 7.26
C LYS A 30 -2.78 3.39 6.69
N CYS A 31 -2.64 3.23 5.38
CA CYS A 31 -1.40 3.42 4.63
C CYS A 31 -1.02 4.90 4.48
N LEU A 32 -1.99 5.81 4.56
CA LEU A 32 -1.81 7.24 4.48
C LEU A 32 -1.26 7.82 5.79
N TYR A 33 -0.33 8.77 5.71
CA TYR A 33 0.21 9.44 6.89
C TYR A 33 -0.89 10.17 7.69
N ARG A 34 -0.81 10.21 9.02
CA ARG A 34 -1.87 10.84 9.86
C ARG A 34 -2.15 12.29 9.46
N ARG A 35 -1.10 13.06 9.18
CA ARG A 35 -1.22 14.45 8.70
C ARG A 35 -1.90 14.53 7.32
N ALA A 36 -1.62 13.54 6.48
CA ALA A 36 -2.19 13.42 5.15
C ALA A 36 -3.65 12.95 5.18
N VAL A 37 -4.08 12.16 6.18
CA VAL A 37 -5.49 11.78 6.37
C VAL A 37 -6.38 13.01 6.57
N LEU A 38 -5.91 14.02 7.32
CA LEU A 38 -6.64 15.28 7.50
C LEU A 38 -6.67 16.12 6.22
N LEU A 39 -5.59 16.10 5.44
CA LEU A 39 -5.48 16.85 4.18
C LEU A 39 -6.07 16.10 2.98
N ALA A 40 -6.36 14.81 3.10
CA ALA A 40 -6.89 13.96 2.05
C ALA A 40 -8.18 14.49 1.41
N PRO A 41 -9.21 14.93 2.16
CA PRO A 41 -10.41 15.49 1.55
C PRO A 41 -10.11 16.77 0.76
N ILE A 42 -9.20 17.61 1.25
CA ILE A 42 -8.79 18.87 0.59
C ILE A 42 -8.06 18.56 -0.71
N ILE A 43 -7.10 17.62 -0.68
CA ILE A 43 -6.33 17.23 -1.85
C ILE A 43 -7.20 16.48 -2.85
N MET A 44 -8.16 15.65 -2.42
CA MET A 44 -9.12 15.01 -3.31
C MET A 44 -10.00 16.04 -4.03
N ALA A 45 -10.37 17.14 -3.37
CA ALA A 45 -11.14 18.22 -3.99
C ALA A 45 -10.30 19.01 -5.01
N VAL A 46 -9.02 19.26 -4.72
CA VAL A 46 -8.14 20.06 -5.59
C VAL A 46 -7.54 19.22 -6.73
N SER A 47 -7.24 17.95 -6.47
CA SER A 47 -6.59 17.04 -7.41
C SER A 47 -7.02 15.60 -7.14
N PRO A 48 -8.20 15.18 -7.63
CA PRO A 48 -8.67 13.80 -7.46
C PRO A 48 -7.73 12.79 -8.12
N ALA A 49 -7.03 13.17 -9.20
CA ALA A 49 -6.01 12.36 -9.86
C ALA A 49 -4.74 12.14 -9.02
N PHE A 50 -4.53 12.92 -7.95
CA PHE A 50 -3.35 12.80 -7.10
C PHE A 50 -3.30 11.45 -6.37
N PHE A 51 -4.45 10.96 -5.89
CA PHE A 51 -4.54 9.72 -5.14
C PHE A 51 -4.99 8.51 -5.98
N GLN A 52 -5.37 8.69 -7.25
CA GLN A 52 -5.76 7.58 -8.11
C GLN A 52 -4.64 6.54 -8.20
N VAL A 53 -3.39 6.98 -8.41
CA VAL A 53 -2.24 6.07 -8.47
C VAL A 53 -2.03 5.35 -7.15
N ASP A 54 -2.23 6.01 -6.01
CA ASP A 54 -2.13 5.37 -4.69
C ASP A 54 -3.25 4.33 -4.47
N MET A 55 -4.47 4.60 -4.94
CA MET A 55 -5.59 3.65 -4.84
C MET A 55 -5.39 2.43 -5.73
N ASP A 56 -4.96 2.62 -6.98
CA ASP A 56 -4.66 1.53 -7.93
C ASP A 56 -3.59 0.59 -7.37
N VAL A 57 -2.60 1.14 -6.69
CA VAL A 57 -1.52 0.34 -6.07
C VAL A 57 -2.04 -0.48 -4.91
N ILE A 58 -2.90 0.09 -4.07
CA ILE A 58 -3.54 -0.65 -2.98
C ILE A 58 -4.45 -1.75 -3.53
N GLU A 59 -5.15 -1.49 -4.64
CA GLU A 59 -5.97 -2.50 -5.31
C GLU A 59 -5.11 -3.68 -5.80
N ARG A 60 -4.00 -3.40 -6.51
CA ARG A 60 -3.05 -4.41 -7.01
C ARG A 60 -2.41 -5.21 -5.89
N ILE A 61 -2.01 -4.54 -4.80
CA ILE A 61 -1.48 -5.21 -3.62
C ILE A 61 -2.55 -6.06 -2.95
N GLY A 62 -3.82 -5.66 -3.01
CA GLY A 62 -4.94 -6.43 -2.51
C GLY A 62 -5.00 -7.85 -3.08
N SER A 63 -4.60 -8.04 -4.34
CA SER A 63 -4.50 -9.36 -4.98
C SER A 63 -3.21 -10.14 -4.67
N ALA A 64 -2.21 -9.53 -4.04
CA ALA A 64 -0.95 -10.19 -3.74
C ALA A 64 -1.12 -11.37 -2.78
N ARG A 65 -0.48 -12.49 -3.10
CA ARG A 65 -0.48 -13.75 -2.33
C ARG A 65 0.91 -14.15 -1.84
N SER A 66 1.89 -13.28 -1.99
CA SER A 66 3.25 -13.51 -1.50
C SER A 66 3.97 -12.20 -1.20
N TRP A 67 4.99 -12.29 -0.34
CA TRP A 67 5.92 -11.18 -0.10
C TRP A 67 6.58 -10.68 -1.38
N ARG A 68 6.88 -11.61 -2.30
CA ARG A 68 7.49 -11.29 -3.59
C ARG A 68 6.56 -10.49 -4.49
N GLU A 69 5.29 -10.87 -4.60
CA GLU A 69 4.28 -10.12 -5.35
C GLU A 69 4.06 -8.72 -4.75
N LEU A 70 3.94 -8.64 -3.42
CA LEU A 70 3.80 -7.35 -2.74
C LEU A 70 4.99 -6.43 -3.02
N HIS A 71 6.22 -6.93 -2.92
CA HIS A 71 7.42 -6.15 -3.23
C HIS A 71 7.53 -5.78 -4.71
N ALA A 72 7.09 -6.65 -5.62
CA ALA A 72 7.07 -6.36 -7.05
C ALA A 72 6.13 -5.17 -7.36
N GLU A 73 4.92 -5.17 -6.80
CA GLU A 73 3.96 -4.07 -6.95
C GLU A 73 4.48 -2.76 -6.33
N LEU A 74 5.07 -2.83 -5.12
CA LEU A 74 5.68 -1.66 -4.48
C LEU A 74 6.85 -1.09 -5.30
N LYS A 75 7.68 -1.96 -5.89
CA LYS A 75 8.80 -1.54 -6.74
C LYS A 75 8.29 -0.90 -8.03
N ALA A 76 7.29 -1.50 -8.68
CA ALA A 76 6.63 -0.95 -9.86
C ALA A 76 6.03 0.44 -9.56
N PHE A 77 5.38 0.60 -8.40
CA PHE A 77 4.90 1.90 -7.94
C PHE A 77 6.03 2.91 -7.74
N SER A 78 7.13 2.53 -7.08
CA SER A 78 8.27 3.44 -6.87
C SER A 78 8.92 3.88 -8.19
N ILE A 79 8.93 3.02 -9.21
CA ILE A 79 9.49 3.35 -10.53
C ILE A 79 8.52 4.28 -11.29
N ASN A 80 7.24 3.91 -11.38
CA ASN A 80 6.24 4.69 -12.08
C ASN A 80 6.03 6.08 -11.45
N SER A 81 6.04 6.14 -10.12
CA SER A 81 5.93 7.40 -9.38
C SER A 81 7.14 8.32 -9.56
N ARG A 82 8.34 7.79 -9.84
CA ARG A 82 9.53 8.57 -10.22
C ARG A 82 9.47 9.07 -11.66
N LEU A 83 8.96 8.25 -12.59
CA LEU A 83 8.88 8.59 -14.01
C LEU A 83 7.80 9.64 -14.32
N ARG A 84 6.69 9.66 -13.56
CA ARG A 84 5.54 10.54 -13.84
C ARG A 84 5.64 11.96 -13.29
N THR A 85 6.59 12.26 -12.40
CA THR A 85 6.69 13.58 -11.78
C THR A 85 7.96 14.32 -12.20
N ARG A 86 7.78 15.40 -12.99
CA ARG A 86 8.68 16.56 -12.95
C ARG A 86 8.95 16.92 -11.47
N PRO A 87 10.14 17.41 -11.09
CA PRO A 87 10.62 17.52 -9.70
C PRO A 87 9.93 18.65 -8.90
N LEU A 88 8.64 18.91 -9.15
CA LEU A 88 7.85 19.83 -8.37
C LEU A 88 7.40 19.10 -7.10
N ARG A 89 8.25 19.24 -6.06
CA ARG A 89 8.03 18.98 -4.62
C ARG A 89 8.66 17.70 -4.07
N SER A 90 9.94 17.87 -3.75
CA SER A 90 10.80 17.07 -2.87
C SER A 90 10.14 16.27 -1.73
N GLU A 91 9.14 16.76 -0.99
CA GLU A 91 8.96 16.26 0.39
C GLU A 91 7.54 16.29 0.96
N PHE A 92 6.52 15.96 0.18
CA PHE A 92 5.21 15.77 0.82
C PHE A 92 5.05 14.34 1.31
N ARG A 93 5.15 14.18 2.65
CA ARG A 93 4.70 13.06 3.51
C ARG A 93 3.18 12.77 3.37
N LEU A 94 2.65 12.94 2.16
CA LEU A 94 1.26 12.84 1.76
C LEU A 94 0.96 11.56 0.96
N ARG A 95 1.98 10.85 0.46
CA ARG A 95 1.81 9.58 -0.29
C ARG A 95 1.70 8.36 0.62
N VAL A 96 1.09 7.29 0.09
CA VAL A 96 1.06 5.98 0.72
C VAL A 96 2.49 5.48 0.90
N SER A 97 2.86 5.18 2.15
CA SER A 97 4.22 4.71 2.45
C SER A 97 4.31 3.21 2.20
N GLY A 98 5.20 2.80 1.30
CA GLY A 98 5.52 1.38 1.08
C GLY A 98 5.90 0.66 2.38
N ASN A 99 6.63 1.32 3.27
CA ASN A 99 6.95 0.78 4.60
C ASN A 99 5.72 0.52 5.47
N ARG A 100 4.64 1.32 5.34
CA ARG A 100 3.38 1.04 6.05
C ARG A 100 2.64 -0.15 5.47
N ILE A 101 2.71 -0.35 4.16
CA ILE A 101 2.18 -1.53 3.50
C ILE A 101 2.94 -2.77 3.97
N CYS A 102 4.27 -2.74 3.99
CA CYS A 102 5.07 -3.84 4.53
C CYS A 102 4.73 -4.13 6.00
N LYS A 103 4.64 -3.10 6.85
CA LYS A 103 4.19 -3.29 8.25
C LYS A 103 2.79 -3.89 8.36
N LEU A 104 1.86 -3.52 7.47
CA LEU A 104 0.55 -4.16 7.44
C LEU A 104 0.63 -5.62 7.00
N ALA A 105 1.45 -5.94 6.00
CA ALA A 105 1.70 -7.32 5.59
C ALA A 105 2.32 -8.15 6.73
N GLU A 106 3.29 -7.59 7.46
CA GLU A 106 3.89 -8.24 8.64
C GLU A 106 2.83 -8.52 9.72
N LEU A 107 1.91 -7.59 9.95
CA LEU A 107 0.81 -7.77 10.90
C LEU A 107 -0.23 -8.80 10.45
N LEU A 108 -0.35 -9.06 9.14
CA LEU A 108 -1.33 -9.98 8.57
C LEU A 108 -0.79 -11.40 8.41
N PHE A 109 0.46 -11.53 7.96
CA PHE A 109 1.08 -12.79 7.56
C PHE A 109 2.33 -13.15 8.37
N GLY A 110 2.72 -12.32 9.34
CA GLY A 110 3.97 -12.47 10.08
C GLY A 110 5.15 -11.83 9.34
N PRO A 111 6.32 -11.69 10.01
CA PRO A 111 7.51 -11.13 9.39
C PRO A 111 7.89 -11.92 8.13
N GLN A 112 8.40 -11.24 7.11
CA GLN A 112 9.07 -11.93 6.02
C GLN A 112 10.18 -12.77 6.66
N LYS A 113 10.11 -14.10 6.52
CA LYS A 113 11.27 -14.95 6.79
C LYS A 113 12.29 -14.62 5.72
N SER A 114 13.06 -13.56 5.95
CA SER A 114 14.34 -13.39 5.29
C SER A 114 15.13 -14.64 5.65
N SER A 115 15.36 -15.50 4.66
CA SER A 115 16.41 -16.51 4.73
C SER A 115 17.75 -15.76 4.87
N SER A 116 18.04 -15.28 6.09
CA SER A 116 19.36 -14.81 6.49
C SER A 116 20.15 -16.05 6.90
N GLY A 117 20.59 -16.79 5.89
CA GLY A 117 21.78 -17.64 6.01
C GLY A 117 23.00 -16.81 5.57
N GLY A 118 24.06 -16.88 6.38
CA GLY A 118 25.35 -16.20 6.19
C GLY A 118 25.47 -15.05 7.19
N GLY A 119 26.21 -15.15 8.29
CA GLY A 119 27.54 -15.76 8.43
C GLY A 119 28.55 -14.61 8.46
#